data_AF-A0A293LJY4-F1
#
_entry.id   AF-A0A293LJY4-F1
#
_cell.length_a   1.000
_cell.length_b   1.000
_cell.length_c   1.000
_cell.angle_alpha   90.00
_cell.angle_beta   90.00
_cell.angle_gamma   90.00
#
_symmetry.space_group_name_H-M   'P 1'
#
loop_
_entity.id
_entity.type
_entity.pdbx_description
1 polymer ?
#
loop_
_entity_poly.entity_id
_entity_poly.type
_entity_poly.pdbx_seq_one_letter_code
_entity_poly.pdbx_strand_id
1 'polypeptide(L)'
;MAAATRFLAGTLHTASLPSWRWKGRAGPGHCTKYGNYTFLDANERKIVHVEVVRSNEVSGSHAMEKEGLHRGLELLTEEKGCIVGTVITDHHSHIKKYLRSCYPAISHLYDCWHVAKGLKKKLLAAGKSKHCSVIGAWVPTAVAHVYRCAMTSNGDSKLLLAKWTSMADLVTNVHVHENALHQQCEHGDLPRRLWMDEGTGAHRKFKSIVCAKLLLSDIGQLSSVGQINAVEVYHSLLLHFLPKLLAYSMRGMQVRLVMP
;
A
#
# COMPACT_ATOMS: atom_id res chain seq x y z
N MET A 1 24.11 -16.53 12.10
CA MET A 1 23.54 -15.68 11.04
C MET A 1 22.32 -15.00 11.63
N ALA A 2 22.36 -13.68 11.80
CA ALA A 2 21.17 -12.94 12.23
C ALA A 2 20.11 -13.03 11.13
N ALA A 3 18.88 -13.41 11.49
CA ALA A 3 17.76 -13.45 10.56
C ALA A 3 17.50 -12.04 10.02
N ALA A 4 17.38 -11.89 8.70
CA ALA A 4 17.02 -10.61 8.09
C ALA A 4 15.60 -10.22 8.52
N THR A 5 15.49 -9.14 9.32
CA THR A 5 14.20 -8.67 9.81
C THR A 5 13.48 -7.91 8.70
N ARG A 6 12.19 -8.23 8.49
CA ARG A 6 11.32 -7.58 7.51
C ARG A 6 10.47 -6.56 8.26
N PHE A 7 10.68 -5.28 7.99
CA PHE A 7 9.90 -4.21 8.61
C PHE A 7 8.80 -3.74 7.66
N LEU A 8 7.57 -3.76 8.15
CA LEU A 8 6.47 -2.97 7.63
C LEU A 8 6.64 -1.55 8.20
N ALA A 9 6.99 -0.59 7.35
CA ALA A 9 7.01 0.81 7.73
C ALA A 9 5.62 1.40 7.39
N GLY A 10 4.78 1.46 8.41
CA GLY A 10 3.40 1.90 8.37
C GLY A 10 3.27 3.40 8.15
N THR A 11 2.39 3.73 7.22
CA THR A 11 2.04 5.03 6.67
C THR A 11 1.65 6.07 7.71
N LEU A 12 2.01 7.32 7.39
CA LEU A 12 1.65 8.51 8.14
C LEU A 12 0.14 8.71 8.20
N HIS A 13 -0.44 8.64 9.40
CA HIS A 13 -1.76 9.19 9.65
C HIS A 13 -1.65 10.69 9.89
N THR A 14 -1.79 11.47 8.82
CA THR A 14 -2.17 12.88 8.94
C THR A 14 -3.60 12.95 9.47
N ALA A 15 -3.80 13.71 10.56
CA ALA A 15 -5.12 14.08 11.02
C ALA A 15 -5.80 15.02 10.00
N SER A 16 -6.44 14.45 8.96
CA SER A 16 -7.35 15.19 8.10
C SER A 16 -8.70 15.34 8.82
N LEU A 17 -9.06 16.57 9.17
CA LEU A 17 -10.41 16.93 9.60
C LEU A 17 -11.38 16.84 8.41
N PRO A 18 -12.64 16.40 8.58
CA PRO A 18 -13.71 16.66 7.61
C PRO A 18 -14.18 18.13 7.72
N SER A 19 -14.42 18.75 6.56
CA SER A 19 -15.09 20.05 6.32
C SER A 19 -16.35 20.24 7.20
N TRP A 20 -16.69 21.41 7.80
CA TRP A 20 -16.85 22.77 7.26
C TRP A 20 -16.88 23.87 8.38
N ARG A 21 -16.50 25.14 8.01
CA ARG A 21 -16.77 26.53 8.55
C ARG A 21 -16.84 26.77 10.09
N TRP A 22 -16.31 27.85 10.71
CA TRP A 22 -16.03 29.26 10.35
C TRP A 22 -15.05 29.86 11.41
N LYS A 23 -13.89 30.44 11.05
CA LYS A 23 -13.51 31.86 10.82
C LYS A 23 -12.78 32.55 11.99
N GLY A 24 -11.49 32.82 11.74
CA GLY A 24 -10.64 33.78 12.44
C GLY A 24 -9.20 33.69 11.89
N ARG A 25 -8.89 34.52 10.87
CA ARG A 25 -7.58 34.84 10.22
C ARG A 25 -6.37 33.99 10.68
N ALA A 26 -5.67 33.20 9.85
CA ALA A 26 -5.25 33.40 8.45
C ALA A 26 -5.06 32.07 7.67
N GLY A 27 -5.39 32.08 6.36
CA GLY A 27 -4.84 31.22 5.29
C GLY A 27 -5.35 29.76 5.13
N PRO A 28 -5.82 29.30 3.95
CA PRO A 28 -6.41 27.99 3.75
C PRO A 28 -5.35 26.91 3.49
N GLY A 29 -5.18 25.98 4.43
CA GLY A 29 -4.26 24.86 4.25
C GLY A 29 -4.35 23.85 5.39
N HIS A 30 -4.33 22.58 5.03
CA HIS A 30 -4.41 21.39 5.88
C HIS A 30 -3.27 21.38 6.93
N CYS A 31 -3.48 21.96 8.11
CA CYS A 31 -2.44 22.08 9.14
C CYS A 31 -2.46 20.86 10.09
N THR A 32 -1.73 19.80 9.74
CA THR A 32 -1.43 18.70 10.67
C THR A 32 -0.17 19.00 11.44
N LYS A 33 -0.32 19.46 12.69
CA LYS A 33 0.79 19.85 13.58
C LYS A 33 1.76 18.70 13.90
N TYR A 34 1.28 17.46 13.93
CA TYR A 34 2.07 16.27 14.21
C TYR A 34 1.77 15.18 13.18
N GLY A 35 2.78 14.36 12.88
CA GLY A 35 2.71 13.19 12.04
C GLY A 35 3.31 12.02 12.79
N ASN A 36 2.57 10.91 12.81
CA ASN A 36 2.99 9.69 13.49
C ASN A 36 3.46 8.70 12.43
N TYR A 37 4.62 8.09 12.64
CA TYR A 37 5.18 7.07 11.78
C TYR A 37 5.42 5.80 12.59
N THR A 38 5.01 4.64 12.09
CA THR A 38 5.00 3.40 12.87
C THR A 38 5.81 2.34 12.17
N PHE A 39 6.73 1.70 12.88
CA PHE A 39 7.50 0.56 12.40
C PHE A 39 6.96 -0.71 13.04
N LEU A 40 6.54 -1.66 12.21
CA LEU A 40 6.04 -2.97 12.60
C LEU A 40 7.01 -4.03 12.06
N ASP A 41 7.42 -4.98 12.89
CA ASP A 41 8.06 -6.20 12.38
C ASP A 41 6.97 -7.09 11.75
N ALA A 42 7.09 -7.36 10.46
CA ALA A 42 6.12 -8.13 9.70
C ALA A 42 6.11 -9.62 10.08
N ASN A 43 7.25 -10.15 10.52
CA ASN A 43 7.37 -11.56 10.92
C ASN A 43 6.75 -11.76 12.31
N GLU A 44 7.12 -10.90 13.25
CA GLU A 44 6.70 -11.00 14.66
C GLU A 44 5.35 -10.35 14.94
N ARG A 45 4.83 -9.53 14.02
CA ARG A 45 3.61 -8.72 14.16
C ARG A 45 3.64 -7.80 15.37
N LYS A 46 4.81 -7.27 15.70
CA LYS A 46 5.04 -6.38 16.85
C LYS A 46 5.45 -5.00 16.39
N ILE A 47 4.90 -3.98 17.04
CA ILE A 47 5.34 -2.60 16.84
C ILE A 47 6.72 -2.48 17.48
N VAL A 48 7.72 -2.13 16.68
CA VAL A 48 9.12 -2.03 17.14
C VAL A 48 9.51 -0.60 17.46
N HIS A 49 8.91 0.37 16.78
CA HIS A 49 9.20 1.78 16.96
C HIS A 49 8.04 2.66 16.50
N VAL A 50 7.87 3.81 17.14
CA VAL A 50 6.92 4.84 16.74
C VAL A 50 7.60 6.19 16.83
N GLU A 51 7.56 6.94 15.74
CA GLU A 51 8.17 8.25 15.61
C GLU A 51 7.09 9.33 15.52
N VAL A 52 7.34 10.48 16.16
CA VAL A 52 6.47 11.66 16.06
C VAL A 52 7.27 12.80 15.47
N VAL A 53 6.85 13.26 14.30
CA VAL A 53 7.44 14.42 13.64
C VAL A 53 6.50 15.61 13.80
N ARG A 54 7.03 16.79 14.11
CA ARG A 54 6.25 18.03 14.18
C ARG A 54 6.39 18.84 12.90
N SER A 55 5.31 19.45 12.45
CA SER A 55 5.27 20.20 11.18
C SER A 55 6.09 21.49 11.16
N ASN A 56 6.62 21.94 12.29
CA ASN A 56 7.54 23.07 12.38
C ASN A 56 9.01 22.65 12.23
N GLU A 57 9.31 21.35 12.37
CA GLU A 57 10.65 20.80 12.16
C GLU A 57 10.95 20.61 10.67
N VAL A 58 9.90 20.50 9.84
CA VAL A 58 10.01 20.17 8.43
C VAL A 58 8.97 20.93 7.59
N SER A 59 9.25 21.11 6.31
CA SER A 59 8.43 21.91 5.39
C SER A 59 7.18 21.18 4.87
N GLY A 60 6.33 20.68 5.77
CA GLY A 60 5.01 20.10 5.45
C GLY A 60 4.92 18.58 5.52
N SER A 61 3.72 18.04 5.27
CA SER A 61 3.36 16.64 5.55
C SER A 61 4.24 15.61 4.81
N HIS A 62 4.57 15.84 3.55
CA HIS A 62 5.42 14.94 2.78
C HIS A 62 6.85 14.88 3.32
N ALA A 63 7.37 16.00 3.83
CA ALA A 63 8.66 16.04 4.49
C ALA A 63 8.61 15.30 5.84
N MET A 64 7.47 15.38 6.56
CA MET A 64 7.25 14.62 7.80
C MET A 64 7.27 13.11 7.58
N GLU A 65 6.69 12.61 6.47
CA GLU A 65 6.74 11.17 6.14
C GLU A 65 8.17 10.68 5.95
N LYS A 66 8.94 11.42 5.15
CA LYS A 66 10.34 11.10 4.88
C LYS A 66 11.17 11.17 6.16
N GLU A 67 10.97 12.20 6.97
CA GLU A 67 11.69 12.41 8.22
C GLU A 67 11.38 11.32 9.24
N GLY A 68 10.11 10.92 9.38
CA GLY A 68 9.72 9.83 10.28
C GLY A 68 10.34 8.50 9.86
N LEU A 69 10.39 8.22 8.56
CA LEU A 69 11.09 7.06 8.02
C LEU A 69 12.60 7.14 8.27
N HIS A 70 13.22 8.30 8.07
CA HIS A 70 14.65 8.52 8.28
C HIS A 70 15.05 8.25 9.73
N ARG A 71 14.43 8.94 10.69
CA ARG A 71 14.75 8.82 12.11
C ARG A 71 14.56 7.41 12.62
N GLY A 72 13.48 6.75 12.22
CA GLY A 72 13.23 5.39 12.66
C GLY A 72 14.17 4.36 12.02
N LEU A 73 14.58 4.53 10.76
CA LEU A 73 15.60 3.66 10.17
C LEU A 73 16.95 3.87 10.82
N GLU A 74 17.39 5.11 11.02
CA GLU A 74 18.63 5.46 11.70
C GLU A 74 18.68 4.86 13.11
N LEU A 75 17.63 5.03 13.90
CA LEU A 75 17.51 4.42 15.23
C LEU A 75 17.58 2.88 15.16
N LEU A 76 16.86 2.24 14.24
CA LEU A 76 16.85 0.78 14.14
C LEU A 76 18.22 0.24 13.70
N THR A 77 18.85 0.85 12.69
CA THR A 77 20.10 0.33 12.13
C THR A 77 21.33 0.74 12.94
N GLU A 78 21.44 2.01 13.31
CA GLU A 78 22.64 2.57 13.92
C GLU A 78 22.62 2.42 15.44
N GLU A 79 21.51 2.78 16.11
CA GLU A 79 21.45 2.73 17.57
C GLU A 79 21.13 1.33 18.11
N LYS A 80 20.23 0.60 17.44
CA LYS A 80 19.80 -0.75 17.86
C LYS A 80 20.54 -1.88 17.15
N GLY A 81 21.36 -1.59 16.14
CA GLY A 81 22.11 -2.60 15.39
C GLY A 81 21.23 -3.61 14.64
N CYS A 82 19.97 -3.27 14.33
CA CYS A 82 19.06 -4.15 13.63
C CYS A 82 19.38 -4.21 12.14
N ILE A 83 19.33 -5.41 11.57
CA ILE A 83 19.51 -5.61 10.13
C ILE A 83 18.15 -5.52 9.45
N VAL A 84 17.88 -4.39 8.81
CA VAL A 84 16.68 -4.15 8.02
C VAL A 84 16.89 -4.74 6.62
N GLY A 85 16.29 -5.90 6.32
CA GLY A 85 16.42 -6.52 5.00
C GLY A 85 15.39 -6.02 3.98
N THR A 86 14.18 -5.71 4.44
CA THR A 86 13.07 -5.32 3.57
C THR A 86 12.21 -4.29 4.27
N VAL A 87 11.82 -3.25 3.53
CA VAL A 87 10.89 -2.22 3.97
C VAL A 87 9.67 -2.25 3.05
N ILE A 88 8.48 -2.30 3.65
CA ILE A 88 7.20 -2.26 2.94
C ILE A 88 6.53 -0.92 3.25
N THR A 89 6.17 -0.15 2.21
CA THR A 89 5.51 1.16 2.37
C THR A 89 4.37 1.36 1.37
N ASP A 90 3.66 2.47 1.53
CA ASP A 90 2.81 3.04 0.50
C ASP A 90 3.56 3.40 -0.78
N HIS A 91 2.80 3.51 -1.87
CA HIS A 91 3.27 3.96 -3.17
C HIS A 91 3.52 5.49 -3.20
N HIS A 92 4.55 5.94 -2.49
CA HIS A 92 5.02 7.33 -2.47
C HIS A 92 6.38 7.46 -3.18
N SER A 93 6.42 8.25 -4.25
CA SER A 93 7.60 8.39 -5.12
C SER A 93 8.83 8.98 -4.40
N HIS A 94 8.62 9.84 -3.41
CA HIS A 94 9.69 10.45 -2.63
C HIS A 94 10.36 9.46 -1.66
N ILE A 95 9.58 8.58 -1.04
CA ILE A 95 10.08 7.49 -0.17
C ILE A 95 10.91 6.50 -1.00
N LYS A 96 10.40 6.10 -2.17
CA LYS A 96 11.14 5.24 -3.10
C LYS A 96 12.49 5.81 -3.48
N LYS A 97 12.53 7.12 -3.81
CA LYS A 97 13.78 7.80 -4.16
C LYS A 97 14.75 7.80 -2.97
N TYR A 98 14.25 8.08 -1.77
CA TYR A 98 15.03 8.15 -0.54
C TYR A 98 15.66 6.80 -0.17
N LEU A 99 14.88 5.72 -0.14
CA LEU A 99 15.39 4.38 0.15
C LEU A 99 16.46 3.96 -0.86
N ARG A 100 16.22 4.21 -2.15
CA ARG A 100 17.21 3.90 -3.19
C ARG A 100 18.52 4.66 -3.03
N SER A 101 18.49 5.92 -2.59
CA SER A 101 19.70 6.75 -2.46
C SER A 101 20.46 6.49 -1.17
N CYS A 102 19.76 6.32 -0.05
CA CYS A 102 20.37 6.27 1.28
C CYS A 102 20.53 4.84 1.80
N TYR A 103 19.67 3.92 1.37
CA TYR A 103 19.65 2.53 1.83
C TYR A 103 19.56 1.53 0.67
N PRO A 104 20.52 1.50 -0.27
CA PRO A 104 20.45 0.68 -1.48
C PRO A 104 20.42 -0.82 -1.21
N ALA A 105 20.88 -1.27 -0.03
CA ALA A 105 20.85 -2.67 0.39
C ALA A 105 19.45 -3.12 0.87
N ILE A 106 18.56 -2.18 1.22
CA ILE A 106 17.20 -2.51 1.69
C ILE A 106 16.30 -2.77 0.49
N SER A 107 15.66 -3.94 0.45
CA SER A 107 14.63 -4.22 -0.55
C SER A 107 13.37 -3.41 -0.23
N HIS A 108 12.92 -2.58 -1.17
CA HIS A 108 11.68 -1.81 -1.03
C HIS A 108 10.53 -2.51 -1.76
N LEU A 109 9.46 -2.82 -1.01
CA LEU A 109 8.24 -3.43 -1.51
C LEU A 109 7.03 -2.54 -1.18
N TYR A 110 5.92 -2.79 -1.89
CA TYR A 110 4.67 -2.07 -1.68
C TYR A 110 3.63 -2.89 -0.94
N ASP A 111 2.79 -2.18 -0.19
CA ASP A 111 1.58 -2.72 0.40
C ASP A 111 0.54 -3.07 -0.69
N CYS A 112 0.09 -4.33 -0.68
CA CYS A 112 -0.93 -4.86 -1.58
C CYS A 112 -2.25 -4.08 -1.49
N TRP A 113 -2.65 -3.65 -0.29
CA TRP A 113 -3.92 -2.97 -0.08
C TRP A 113 -3.99 -1.65 -0.83
N HIS A 114 -2.92 -0.84 -0.78
CA HIS A 114 -2.87 0.44 -1.47
C HIS A 114 -2.99 0.28 -2.99
N VAL A 115 -2.29 -0.71 -3.56
CA VAL A 115 -2.37 -1.05 -4.99
C VAL A 115 -3.76 -1.55 -5.36
N ALA A 116 -4.31 -2.50 -4.60
CA ALA A 116 -5.63 -3.07 -4.82
C ALA A 116 -6.75 -2.02 -4.70
N LYS A 117 -6.65 -1.10 -3.74
CA LYS A 117 -7.58 0.02 -3.56
C LYS A 117 -7.53 0.99 -4.74
N GLY A 118 -6.33 1.33 -5.22
CA GLY A 118 -6.14 2.17 -6.41
C GLY A 118 -6.73 1.53 -7.67
N LEU A 119 -6.48 0.23 -7.87
CA LEU A 119 -7.06 -0.56 -8.95
C LEU A 119 -8.59 -0.60 -8.88
N LYS A 120 -9.15 -0.94 -7.71
CA LYS A 120 -10.60 -0.99 -7.46
C LYS A 120 -11.27 0.33 -7.88
N LYS A 121 -10.69 1.47 -7.48
CA LYS A 121 -11.22 2.80 -7.85
C LYS A 121 -11.25 3.00 -9.37
N LYS A 122 -10.18 2.62 -10.08
CA LYS A 122 -10.10 2.75 -11.55
C LYS A 122 -11.11 1.84 -12.26
N LEU A 123 -11.24 0.59 -11.83
CA LEU A 123 -12.18 -0.36 -12.42
C LEU A 123 -13.64 0.02 -12.15
N LEU A 124 -13.97 0.46 -10.92
CA LEU A 124 -15.31 0.96 -10.59
C LEU A 124 -15.67 2.19 -11.43
N ALA A 125 -14.72 3.10 -11.64
CA ALA A 125 -14.94 4.26 -12.51
C ALA A 125 -15.22 3.83 -13.96
N ALA A 126 -14.49 2.84 -14.47
CA ALA A 126 -14.73 2.28 -15.81
C ALA A 126 -16.09 1.55 -15.91
N GLY A 127 -16.50 0.84 -14.85
CA GLY A 127 -17.78 0.14 -14.77
C GLY A 127 -19.01 1.05 -14.74
N LYS A 128 -18.86 2.35 -14.47
CA LYS A 128 -19.98 3.31 -14.50
C LYS A 128 -20.41 3.70 -15.92
N SER A 129 -19.59 3.46 -16.94
CA SER A 129 -19.93 3.77 -18.32
C SER A 129 -20.97 2.76 -18.85
N LYS A 130 -22.02 3.25 -19.55
CA LYS A 130 -23.15 2.45 -20.04
C LYS A 130 -22.75 1.21 -20.85
N HIS A 131 -21.65 1.30 -21.60
CA HIS A 131 -21.12 0.23 -22.45
C HIS A 131 -20.03 -0.63 -21.79
N CYS A 132 -19.70 -0.38 -20.51
CA CYS A 132 -18.63 -1.08 -19.79
C CYS A 132 -19.06 -1.58 -18.41
N SER A 133 -20.38 -1.66 -18.16
CA SER A 133 -20.94 -2.11 -16.88
C SER A 133 -20.46 -3.49 -16.45
N VAL A 134 -20.17 -4.37 -17.42
CA VAL A 134 -19.58 -5.71 -17.21
C VAL A 134 -18.30 -5.67 -16.37
N ILE A 135 -17.49 -4.59 -16.46
CA ILE A 135 -16.26 -4.42 -15.68
C ILE A 135 -16.55 -4.41 -14.18
N GLY A 136 -17.70 -3.86 -13.77
CA GLY A 136 -18.10 -3.81 -12.37
C GLY A 136 -18.19 -5.19 -11.72
N ALA A 137 -18.68 -6.20 -12.47
CA ALA A 137 -18.79 -7.58 -11.98
C ALA A 137 -17.42 -8.25 -11.75
N TRP A 138 -16.37 -7.77 -12.45
CA TRP A 138 -15.01 -8.30 -12.35
C TRP A 138 -14.14 -7.62 -11.30
N VAL A 139 -14.60 -6.50 -10.71
CA VAL A 139 -13.86 -5.75 -9.68
C VAL A 139 -13.46 -6.64 -8.49
N PRO A 140 -14.36 -7.45 -7.89
CA PRO A 140 -13.98 -8.28 -6.74
C PRO A 140 -12.92 -9.31 -7.11
N THR A 141 -13.05 -9.93 -8.28
CA THR A 141 -12.09 -10.92 -8.80
C THR A 141 -10.72 -10.30 -9.04
N ALA A 142 -10.66 -9.14 -9.70
CA ALA A 142 -9.40 -8.46 -9.98
C ALA A 142 -8.69 -8.04 -8.68
N VAL A 143 -9.43 -7.54 -7.68
CA VAL A 143 -8.88 -7.19 -6.36
C VAL A 143 -8.34 -8.43 -5.65
N ALA A 144 -9.11 -9.52 -5.59
CA ALA A 144 -8.66 -10.77 -4.98
C ALA A 144 -7.43 -11.36 -5.69
N HIS A 145 -7.38 -11.22 -7.01
CA HIS A 145 -6.27 -11.71 -7.82
C HIS A 145 -4.95 -10.99 -7.52
N VAL A 146 -4.97 -9.68 -7.22
CA VAL A 146 -3.77 -8.96 -6.75
C VAL A 146 -3.15 -9.64 -5.53
N TYR A 147 -3.96 -9.94 -4.51
CA TYR A 147 -3.47 -10.61 -3.30
C TYR A 147 -3.00 -12.03 -3.59
N ARG A 148 -3.74 -12.79 -4.40
CA ARG A 148 -3.35 -14.15 -4.78
C ARG A 148 -2.00 -14.14 -5.50
N CYS A 149 -1.81 -13.26 -6.48
CA CYS A 149 -0.53 -13.12 -7.19
C CYS A 149 0.61 -12.84 -6.22
N ALA A 150 0.43 -11.91 -5.28
CA ALA A 150 1.45 -11.59 -4.28
C ALA A 150 1.78 -12.79 -3.37
N MET A 151 0.78 -13.55 -2.91
CA MET A 151 0.99 -14.72 -2.06
C MET A 151 1.67 -15.87 -2.81
N THR A 152 1.17 -16.25 -3.98
CA THR A 152 1.59 -17.47 -4.68
C THR A 152 2.85 -17.28 -5.51
N SER A 153 3.39 -16.06 -5.59
CA SER A 153 4.66 -15.78 -6.30
C SER A 153 5.87 -15.70 -5.36
N ASN A 154 5.65 -15.73 -4.03
CA ASN A 154 6.70 -15.79 -3.00
C ASN A 154 7.87 -14.79 -3.20
N GLY A 155 7.59 -13.59 -3.70
CA GLY A 155 8.60 -12.55 -3.95
C GLY A 155 9.26 -12.58 -5.34
N ASP A 156 8.94 -13.55 -6.21
CA ASP A 156 9.35 -13.52 -7.62
C ASP A 156 8.49 -12.53 -8.41
N SER A 157 9.10 -11.38 -8.72
CA SER A 157 8.48 -10.31 -9.50
C SER A 157 8.02 -10.75 -10.89
N LYS A 158 8.79 -11.61 -11.58
CA LYS A 158 8.46 -12.05 -12.95
C LYS A 158 7.26 -12.98 -12.95
N LEU A 159 7.25 -13.94 -12.02
CA LEU A 159 6.12 -14.84 -11.84
C LEU A 159 4.85 -14.06 -11.43
N LEU A 160 4.99 -13.10 -10.53
CA LEU A 160 3.88 -12.25 -10.08
C LEU A 160 3.27 -11.47 -11.25
N LEU A 161 4.12 -10.88 -12.11
CA LEU A 161 3.67 -10.19 -13.32
C LEU A 161 3.00 -11.15 -14.30
N ALA A 162 3.55 -12.34 -14.51
CA ALA A 162 2.95 -13.35 -15.38
C ALA A 162 1.53 -13.72 -14.92
N LYS A 163 1.36 -14.04 -13.63
CA LYS A 163 0.05 -14.33 -13.02
C LYS A 163 -0.89 -13.13 -13.07
N TRP A 164 -0.40 -11.90 -12.90
CA TRP A 164 -1.26 -10.73 -12.99
C TRP A 164 -1.76 -10.49 -14.41
N THR A 165 -0.87 -10.58 -15.40
CA THR A 165 -1.22 -10.30 -16.80
C THR A 165 -2.23 -11.29 -17.38
N SER A 166 -2.27 -12.53 -16.90
CA SER A 166 -3.28 -13.51 -17.31
C SER A 166 -4.71 -13.09 -16.97
N MET A 167 -4.91 -12.12 -16.07
CA MET A 167 -6.23 -11.55 -15.79
C MET A 167 -6.90 -10.94 -17.03
N ALA A 168 -6.10 -10.46 -17.99
CA ALA A 168 -6.63 -9.91 -19.24
C ALA A 168 -7.25 -10.99 -20.14
N ASP A 169 -6.73 -12.22 -20.09
CA ASP A 169 -7.25 -13.37 -20.83
C ASP A 169 -8.36 -14.08 -20.04
N LEU A 170 -8.24 -14.10 -18.71
CA LEU A 170 -9.23 -14.69 -17.81
C LEU A 170 -10.62 -14.07 -17.98
N VAL A 171 -10.72 -12.75 -18.21
CA VAL A 171 -12.03 -12.09 -18.38
C VAL A 171 -12.76 -12.51 -19.66
N THR A 172 -12.06 -13.07 -20.65
CA THR A 172 -12.62 -13.64 -21.89
C THR A 172 -12.73 -15.16 -21.83
N ASN A 173 -12.63 -15.75 -20.62
CA ASN A 173 -12.67 -17.20 -20.38
C ASN A 173 -11.50 -17.98 -21.01
N VAL A 174 -10.36 -17.33 -21.24
CA VAL A 174 -9.14 -17.98 -21.71
C VAL A 174 -8.25 -18.29 -20.50
N HIS A 175 -8.00 -19.58 -20.28
CA HIS A 175 -7.27 -20.09 -19.10
C HIS A 175 -5.91 -20.68 -19.42
N VAL A 176 -5.55 -20.74 -20.70
CA VAL A 176 -4.25 -21.20 -21.20
C VAL A 176 -3.52 -20.00 -21.77
N HIS A 177 -2.29 -19.77 -21.33
CA HIS A 177 -1.51 -18.58 -21.64
C HIS A 177 -0.18 -18.96 -22.30
N GLU A 178 0.29 -18.10 -23.20
CA GLU A 178 1.59 -18.27 -23.87
C GLU A 178 2.78 -18.06 -22.93
N ASN A 179 2.56 -17.47 -21.75
CA ASN A 179 3.62 -17.14 -20.81
C ASN A 179 4.20 -18.39 -20.16
N ALA A 180 5.48 -18.67 -20.42
CA ALA A 180 6.19 -19.84 -19.89
C ALA A 180 6.20 -19.92 -18.35
N LEU A 181 6.13 -18.78 -17.65
CA LEU A 181 6.11 -18.74 -16.18
C LEU A 181 4.71 -19.02 -15.59
N HIS A 182 3.65 -18.87 -16.39
CA HIS A 182 2.27 -19.10 -15.95
C HIS A 182 1.41 -19.52 -17.13
N GLN A 183 1.45 -20.81 -17.46
CA GLN A 183 0.79 -21.38 -18.64
C GLN A 183 -0.70 -21.63 -18.42
N GLN A 184 -1.15 -21.81 -17.18
CA GLN A 184 -2.53 -22.09 -16.85
C GLN A 184 -2.95 -21.46 -15.52
N CYS A 185 -4.21 -21.04 -15.44
CA CYS A 185 -4.81 -20.55 -14.21
C CYS A 185 -4.84 -21.60 -13.08
N GLU A 186 -4.51 -21.18 -11.86
CA GLU A 186 -4.40 -22.05 -10.66
C GLU A 186 -5.75 -22.29 -9.95
N HIS A 187 -6.87 -21.93 -10.58
CA HIS A 187 -8.19 -22.11 -10.00
C HIS A 187 -8.90 -23.31 -10.64
N GLY A 188 -9.74 -24.00 -9.85
CA GLY A 188 -10.69 -24.97 -10.40
C GLY A 188 -11.81 -24.28 -11.17
N ASP A 189 -12.94 -24.98 -11.32
CA ASP A 189 -14.08 -24.46 -12.06
C ASP A 189 -14.61 -23.16 -11.45
N LEU A 190 -14.72 -22.14 -12.29
CA LEU A 190 -15.30 -20.87 -11.89
C LEU A 190 -16.83 -20.96 -11.92
N PRO A 191 -17.53 -20.41 -10.92
CA PRO A 191 -18.98 -20.30 -10.97
C PRO A 191 -19.38 -19.42 -12.16
N ARG A 192 -20.65 -19.51 -12.59
CA ARG A 192 -21.18 -18.73 -13.72
C ARG A 192 -20.77 -17.26 -13.62
N ARG A 193 -19.97 -16.79 -14.58
CA ARG A 193 -19.50 -15.40 -14.69
C ARG A 193 -20.12 -14.72 -15.92
N LEU A 194 -20.11 -13.39 -15.88
CA LEU A 194 -20.41 -12.56 -17.01
C LEU A 194 -19.11 -12.27 -17.76
N TRP A 195 -18.75 -13.16 -18.68
CA TRP A 195 -17.53 -13.03 -19.50
C TRP A 195 -17.63 -11.79 -20.39
N MET A 196 -16.47 -11.21 -20.72
CA MET A 196 -16.37 -10.15 -21.72
C MET A 196 -16.09 -10.79 -23.07
N ASP A 197 -16.72 -10.29 -24.13
CA ASP A 197 -16.31 -10.69 -25.48
C ASP A 197 -15.01 -9.98 -25.87
N GLU A 198 -14.12 -10.72 -26.51
CA GLU A 198 -12.84 -10.18 -26.97
C GLU A 198 -13.06 -9.02 -27.97
N GLY A 199 -12.13 -8.05 -27.99
CA GLY A 199 -12.22 -6.87 -28.86
C GLY A 199 -13.28 -5.81 -28.49
N THR A 200 -14.24 -6.12 -27.62
CA THR A 200 -15.26 -5.16 -27.18
C THR A 200 -14.66 -3.92 -26.51
N GLY A 201 -15.42 -2.82 -26.50
CA GLY A 201 -15.01 -1.59 -25.80
C GLY A 201 -14.74 -1.83 -24.31
N ALA A 202 -15.54 -2.70 -23.67
CA ALA A 202 -15.35 -3.11 -22.28
C ALA A 202 -14.04 -3.89 -22.07
N HIS A 203 -13.78 -4.91 -22.90
CA HIS A 203 -12.55 -5.70 -22.83
C HIS A 203 -11.31 -4.83 -23.05
N ARG A 204 -11.29 -3.98 -24.10
CA ARG A 204 -10.18 -3.06 -24.37
C ARG A 204 -9.94 -2.10 -23.20
N LYS A 205 -11.01 -1.56 -22.60
CA LYS A 205 -10.90 -0.66 -21.44
C LYS A 205 -10.35 -1.40 -20.22
N PHE A 206 -10.85 -2.59 -19.93
CA PHE A 206 -10.35 -3.43 -18.84
C PHE A 206 -8.86 -3.75 -19.01
N LYS A 207 -8.46 -4.27 -20.18
CA LYS A 207 -7.06 -4.56 -20.52
C LYS A 207 -6.17 -3.33 -20.42
N SER A 208 -6.65 -2.15 -20.84
CA SER A 208 -5.90 -0.90 -20.70
C SER A 208 -5.60 -0.50 -19.25
N ILE A 209 -6.48 -0.88 -18.30
CA ILE A 209 -6.30 -0.60 -16.87
C ILE A 209 -5.38 -1.63 -16.23
N VAL A 210 -5.63 -2.91 -16.51
CA VAL A 210 -4.89 -4.05 -15.93
C VAL A 210 -3.44 -4.11 -16.44
N CYS A 211 -3.20 -3.78 -17.72
CA CYS A 211 -1.88 -3.77 -18.33
C CYS A 211 -1.23 -2.37 -18.34
N ALA A 212 -1.72 -1.42 -17.54
CA ALA A 212 -1.14 -0.09 -17.47
C ALA A 212 0.31 -0.16 -16.96
N LYS A 213 1.25 0.50 -17.65
CA LYS A 213 2.69 0.44 -17.35
C LYS A 213 3.03 0.73 -15.87
N LEU A 214 2.42 1.77 -15.31
CA LEU A 214 2.62 2.12 -13.89
C LEU A 214 2.10 1.03 -12.95
N LEU A 215 0.92 0.47 -13.24
CA LEU A 215 0.35 -0.60 -12.43
C LEU A 215 1.24 -1.85 -12.48
N LEU A 216 1.75 -2.22 -13.65
CA LEU A 216 2.67 -3.35 -13.78
C LEU A 216 3.96 -3.11 -12.98
N SER A 217 4.52 -1.89 -13.02
CA SER A 217 5.68 -1.55 -12.18
C SER A 217 5.38 -1.72 -10.69
N ASP A 218 4.18 -1.35 -10.24
CA ASP A 218 3.80 -1.45 -8.83
C ASP A 218 3.55 -2.89 -8.41
N ILE A 219 2.87 -3.65 -9.27
CA ILE A 219 2.55 -5.06 -9.08
C ILE A 219 3.83 -5.89 -8.98
N GLY A 220 4.83 -5.60 -9.80
CA GLY A 220 6.14 -6.25 -9.73
C GLY A 220 6.92 -5.99 -8.43
N GLN A 221 6.48 -5.05 -7.58
CA GLN A 221 7.10 -4.72 -6.30
C GLN A 221 6.19 -5.05 -5.10
N LEU A 222 5.13 -5.83 -5.29
CA LEU A 222 4.23 -6.18 -4.20
C LEU A 222 4.90 -7.10 -3.17
N SER A 223 4.60 -6.82 -1.90
CA SER A 223 5.02 -7.69 -0.82
C SER A 223 4.17 -8.96 -0.73
N SER A 224 4.82 -10.11 -0.61
CA SER A 224 4.17 -11.39 -0.29
C SER A 224 3.77 -11.50 1.20
N VAL A 225 4.40 -10.71 2.08
CA VAL A 225 4.26 -10.79 3.55
C VAL A 225 3.47 -9.62 4.12
N GLY A 226 3.32 -8.52 3.37
CA GLY A 226 2.62 -7.29 3.77
C GLY A 226 1.09 -7.39 3.82
N GLN A 227 0.53 -8.54 4.19
CA GLN A 227 -0.92 -8.75 4.32
C GLN A 227 -1.43 -8.50 5.74
N ILE A 228 -0.70 -7.71 6.53
CA ILE A 228 -0.89 -7.67 7.97
C ILE A 228 -1.56 -6.34 8.33
N ASN A 229 -2.87 -6.38 8.54
CA ASN A 229 -3.66 -5.24 9.05
C ASN A 229 -3.25 -4.81 10.48
N ALA A 230 -2.19 -5.36 11.07
CA ALA A 230 -1.79 -5.05 12.45
C ALA A 230 -1.44 -3.57 12.63
N VAL A 231 -0.85 -2.91 11.63
CA VAL A 231 -0.65 -1.46 11.67
C VAL A 231 -1.99 -0.72 11.72
N GLU A 232 -2.96 -1.12 10.90
CA GLU A 232 -4.30 -0.50 10.88
C GLU A 232 -5.07 -0.75 12.18
N VAL A 233 -4.96 -1.95 12.75
CA VAL A 233 -5.57 -2.32 14.03
C VAL A 233 -4.94 -1.49 15.15
N TYR A 234 -3.62 -1.38 15.17
CA TYR A 234 -2.89 -0.53 16.11
C TYR A 234 -3.29 0.94 15.97
N HIS A 235 -3.39 1.47 14.74
CA HIS A 235 -3.86 2.83 14.49
C HIS A 235 -5.31 3.03 14.90
N SER A 236 -6.17 2.03 14.73
CA SER A 236 -7.56 2.07 15.18
C SER A 236 -7.67 2.13 16.70
N LEU A 237 -6.86 1.34 17.41
CA LEU A 237 -6.75 1.40 18.88
C LEU A 237 -6.21 2.75 19.35
N LEU A 238 -5.18 3.28 18.67
CA LEU A 238 -4.62 4.58 18.99
C LEU A 238 -5.67 5.71 18.92
N LEU A 239 -6.67 5.63 18.04
CA LEU A 239 -7.73 6.63 17.98
C LEU A 239 -8.57 6.72 19.25
N HIS A 240 -8.59 5.66 20.07
CA HIS A 240 -9.23 5.69 21.39
C HIS A 240 -8.45 6.57 22.39
N PHE A 241 -7.12 6.48 22.36
CA PHE A 241 -6.23 7.21 23.26
C PHE A 241 -5.81 8.59 22.73
N LEU A 242 -5.83 8.75 21.41
CA LEU A 242 -5.52 9.98 20.67
C LEU A 242 -6.65 10.34 19.70
N PRO A 243 -7.85 10.72 20.20
CA PRO A 243 -8.89 11.28 19.36
C PRO A 243 -8.39 12.46 18.53
N LYS A 244 -8.68 12.44 17.22
CA LYS A 244 -8.28 13.50 16.26
C LYS A 244 -8.86 14.89 16.57
N LEU A 245 -9.88 14.95 17.44
CA LEU A 245 -10.60 16.17 17.81
C LEU A 245 -9.92 16.98 18.92
N LEU A 246 -8.92 16.41 19.59
CA LEU A 246 -8.24 17.04 20.72
C LEU A 246 -6.86 17.54 20.32
N ALA A 247 -6.43 18.65 20.92
CA ALA A 247 -5.08 19.18 20.77
C ALA A 247 -4.17 18.61 21.85
N TYR A 248 -2.95 18.22 21.47
CA TYR A 248 -1.98 17.64 22.39
C TYR A 248 -0.65 18.41 22.37
N SER A 249 0.01 18.42 23.52
CA SER A 249 1.43 18.78 23.60
C SER A 249 2.29 17.66 22.99
N MET A 250 3.53 17.97 22.59
CA MET A 250 4.44 16.97 22.02
C MET A 250 4.64 15.78 22.96
N ARG A 251 4.92 16.06 24.23
CA ARG A 251 5.04 15.04 25.27
C ARG A 251 3.74 14.24 25.43
N GLY A 252 2.59 14.91 25.33
CA GLY A 252 1.28 14.27 25.38
C GLY A 252 1.04 13.29 24.22
N MET A 253 1.51 13.61 23.02
CA MET A 253 1.48 12.72 21.85
C MET A 253 2.38 11.50 22.07
N GLN A 254 3.65 11.73 22.41
CA GLN A 254 4.64 10.66 22.59
C GLN A 254 4.19 9.62 23.63
N VAL A 255 3.72 10.06 24.79
CA VAL A 255 3.29 9.15 25.87
C VAL A 255 2.08 8.32 25.45
N ARG A 256 1.12 8.89 24.73
CA ARG A 256 -0.10 8.17 24.31
C ARG A 256 0.13 7.20 23.15
N LEU A 257 1.15 7.42 22.33
CA LEU A 257 1.50 6.51 21.25
C LEU A 257 2.12 5.20 21.76
N VAL A 258 2.78 5.25 22.92
CA VAL A 258 3.41 4.06 23.54
C VAL A 258 2.55 3.41 24.62
N MET A 259 1.35 3.94 24.90
CA MET A 259 0.39 3.37 25.86
C MET A 259 -0.57 2.25 25.37
N PRO A 260 -0.62 1.81 24.09
CA PRO A 260 -1.59 0.80 23.67
C PRO A 260 -1.22 -0.64 24.04
#